data_AF-A0A2S1SXI1-F1
#
_entry.id   AF-A0A2S1SXI1-F1
#
_cell.length_a   1.000
_cell.length_b   1.000
_cell.length_c   1.000
_cell.angle_alpha   90.00
_cell.angle_beta   90.00
_cell.angle_gamma   90.00
#
_symmetry.space_group_name_H-M   'P 1'
#
loop_
_entity.id
_entity.type
_entity.pdbx_description
1 polymer ?
#
loop_
_entity_poly.entity_id
_entity_poly.type
_entity_poly.pdbx_seq_one_letter_code
_entity_poly.pdbx_strand_id
1 'polypeptide(L)'
;MSSLDDPVAADACPGRRQTTELGPVAESYDQLHRIDLIGEARSARGVPEGTYDSTVCAVFQASEVCLLNLARLARRTQARVLADDIPAASRYVQWAVGFHRLLRGLGTVMFHARGIFGAGASAGTAALSISESAGYASYVDALRGLEDAARGSLMAGAPELTRSTIATGSIDDPLYRVLHGIRIGCHDATKWESDLTAVPVGAGRSTDELISAETLAQAVAATELDAGTMHGEFVALHQVPEILCAEANDHLEIAIRAIRASALSRAAQHLAACRELLDPVVEAQRVMAEHLATGEYHEFRTNLGPASGTHSLAIKQHMFRDLFKHMWNDLEAWLRSLGEASLEETVRDIDARRHDDPETWLRHTVVDRAFQLHSAHQQWRHEHLHMPRNCLGSGGTKSMIGIPDGPQAVYKMRDAANAQHSLAAIHRARRTSLANAVPDSPLAKLITDPSSLDSDLMRVVGEATREYFPQVQEQSYQPFRSGAAERTP
;
A
#
# COMPACT_ATOMS: atom_id res chain seq x y z
N MET A 1 -29.21 -6.76 -55.27
CA MET A 1 -30.06 -7.71 -54.54
C MET A 1 -29.17 -8.85 -54.05
N SER A 2 -29.22 -9.11 -52.73
CA SER A 2 -28.69 -10.28 -51.99
C SER A 2 -27.16 -10.46 -51.93
N SER A 3 -26.50 -10.81 -50.83
CA SER A 3 -26.75 -10.85 -49.37
C SER A 3 -25.34 -11.00 -48.74
N LEU A 4 -24.97 -10.25 -47.70
CA LEU A 4 -24.97 -10.71 -46.29
C LEU A 4 -24.64 -12.20 -46.12
N ASP A 5 -23.41 -12.44 -45.65
CA ASP A 5 -22.93 -13.54 -44.80
C ASP A 5 -21.60 -13.04 -44.21
N ASP A 6 -21.23 -13.19 -42.95
CA ASP A 6 -21.89 -13.15 -41.65
C ASP A 6 -20.69 -12.88 -40.70
N PRO A 7 -20.77 -11.95 -39.72
CA PRO A 7 -19.65 -11.70 -38.83
C PRO A 7 -19.49 -12.90 -37.92
N VAL A 8 -18.27 -13.44 -37.84
CA VAL A 8 -17.87 -14.49 -36.89
C VAL A 8 -18.40 -14.11 -35.51
N ALA A 9 -19.44 -14.82 -35.08
CA ALA A 9 -19.95 -14.76 -33.73
C ALA A 9 -18.80 -15.12 -32.79
N ALA A 10 -18.43 -14.17 -31.95
CA ALA A 10 -17.50 -14.38 -30.85
C ALA A 10 -18.12 -15.40 -29.89
N ASP A 11 -17.71 -16.64 -30.08
CA ASP A 11 -18.01 -17.79 -29.23
C ASP A 11 -17.27 -17.60 -27.90
N ALA A 12 -17.78 -16.69 -27.06
CA ALA A 12 -17.30 -16.47 -25.70
C ALA A 12 -17.82 -17.63 -24.84
N CYS A 13 -17.15 -18.77 -24.93
CA CYS A 13 -17.34 -19.86 -23.98
C CYS A 13 -16.99 -19.33 -22.57
N PRO A 14 -17.94 -19.24 -21.63
CA PRO A 14 -17.65 -18.78 -20.28
C PRO A 14 -16.76 -19.82 -19.60
N GLY A 15 -15.52 -19.46 -19.29
CA GLY A 15 -14.61 -20.30 -18.50
C GLY A 15 -13.26 -20.65 -19.13
N ARG A 16 -12.93 -20.16 -20.34
CA ARG A 16 -11.56 -20.29 -20.85
C ARG A 16 -10.71 -19.10 -20.37
N ARG A 17 -9.92 -19.33 -19.32
CA ARG A 17 -8.98 -18.34 -18.76
C ARG A 17 -8.10 -17.77 -19.88
N GLN A 18 -8.11 -16.45 -20.05
CA GLN A 18 -7.25 -15.79 -21.03
C GLN A 18 -5.78 -15.91 -20.60
N THR A 19 -4.88 -16.09 -21.55
CA THR A 19 -3.44 -16.22 -21.32
C THR A 19 -2.65 -15.41 -22.35
N THR A 20 -1.60 -14.73 -21.91
CA THR A 20 -0.57 -14.12 -22.76
C THR A 20 0.70 -14.99 -22.76
N GLU A 21 1.74 -14.54 -23.45
CA GLU A 21 3.07 -15.19 -23.40
C GLU A 21 3.68 -15.19 -21.99
N LEU A 22 3.30 -14.21 -21.16
CA LEU A 22 3.73 -14.11 -19.76
C LEU A 22 2.88 -14.99 -18.81
N GLY A 23 1.81 -15.63 -19.31
CA GLY A 23 0.95 -16.48 -18.48
C GLY A 23 -0.49 -15.95 -18.36
N PRO A 24 -1.24 -16.34 -17.31
CA PRO A 24 -2.66 -16.04 -17.22
C PRO A 24 -2.94 -14.53 -17.09
N VAL A 25 -4.05 -14.10 -17.69
CA VAL A 25 -4.65 -12.79 -17.46
C VAL A 25 -5.55 -12.89 -16.23
N ALA A 26 -5.42 -11.97 -15.29
CA ALA A 26 -6.28 -11.92 -14.12
C ALA A 26 -7.70 -11.52 -14.52
N GLU A 27 -8.70 -12.24 -14.01
CA GLU A 27 -10.12 -12.02 -14.26
C GLU A 27 -10.73 -11.06 -13.23
N SER A 28 -10.04 -10.86 -12.10
CA SER A 28 -10.49 -9.98 -11.03
C SER A 28 -9.31 -9.44 -10.21
N TYR A 29 -9.58 -8.39 -9.44
CA TYR A 29 -8.64 -7.85 -8.46
C TYR A 29 -8.30 -8.88 -7.38
N ASP A 30 -9.30 -9.64 -6.93
CA ASP A 30 -9.12 -10.68 -5.91
C ASP A 30 -8.18 -11.78 -6.40
N GLN A 31 -8.33 -12.21 -7.65
CA GLN A 31 -7.42 -13.19 -8.26
C GLN A 31 -6.02 -12.61 -8.48
N LEU A 32 -5.91 -11.36 -8.95
CA LEU A 32 -4.62 -10.71 -9.22
C LEU A 32 -3.75 -10.63 -7.96
N HIS A 33 -4.36 -10.33 -6.81
CA HIS A 33 -3.64 -10.13 -5.55
C HIS A 33 -3.78 -11.29 -4.57
N ARG A 34 -4.49 -12.36 -4.95
CA ARG A 34 -4.81 -13.52 -4.10
C ARG A 34 -5.42 -13.11 -2.75
N ILE A 35 -6.44 -12.23 -2.83
CA ILE A 35 -7.18 -11.75 -1.66
C ILE A 35 -7.86 -12.89 -0.91
N ASP A 36 -8.22 -13.97 -1.62
CA ASP A 36 -8.71 -15.21 -1.04
C ASP A 36 -7.73 -15.81 -0.02
N LEU A 37 -6.46 -15.96 -0.41
CA LEU A 37 -5.42 -16.52 0.45
C LEU A 37 -5.01 -15.56 1.57
N ILE A 38 -5.00 -14.24 1.32
CA ILE A 38 -4.78 -13.24 2.38
C ILE A 38 -5.91 -13.30 3.42
N GLY A 39 -7.16 -13.44 2.98
CA GLY A 39 -8.31 -13.59 3.85
C GLY A 39 -8.28 -14.88 4.67
N GLU A 40 -7.84 -15.98 4.06
CA GLU A 40 -7.60 -17.26 4.74
C GLU A 40 -6.51 -17.12 5.81
N ALA A 41 -5.34 -16.57 5.45
CA ALA A 41 -4.24 -16.33 6.37
C ALA A 41 -4.65 -15.44 7.55
N ARG A 42 -5.45 -14.39 7.29
CA ARG A 42 -6.02 -13.55 8.35
C ARG A 42 -6.97 -14.33 9.27
N SER A 43 -7.85 -15.13 8.70
CA SER A 43 -8.84 -15.90 9.47
C SER A 43 -8.17 -16.98 10.34
N ALA A 44 -7.05 -17.53 9.88
CA ALA A 44 -6.30 -18.56 10.57
C ALA A 44 -5.47 -18.05 11.77
N ARG A 45 -5.33 -16.74 11.99
CA ARG A 45 -4.57 -16.17 13.13
C ARG A 45 -5.09 -16.65 14.49
N GLY A 46 -6.41 -16.82 14.62
CA GLY A 46 -7.04 -17.27 15.87
C GLY A 46 -7.00 -16.25 17.00
N VAL A 47 -6.90 -14.95 16.67
CA VAL A 47 -6.91 -13.83 17.62
C VAL A 47 -8.09 -12.90 17.34
N PRO A 48 -8.69 -12.23 18.35
CA PRO A 48 -9.81 -11.32 18.12
C PRO A 48 -9.39 -10.09 17.31
N GLU A 49 -10.23 -9.69 16.35
CA GLU A 49 -9.97 -8.54 15.46
C GLU A 49 -9.91 -7.20 16.22
N GLY A 50 -9.06 -6.29 15.72
CA GLY A 50 -8.85 -4.97 16.30
C GLY A 50 -8.21 -4.97 17.69
N THR A 51 -7.55 -6.07 18.10
CA THR A 51 -6.75 -6.15 19.32
C THR A 51 -5.27 -5.89 19.03
N TYR A 52 -4.46 -5.73 20.08
CA TYR A 52 -3.00 -5.66 19.93
C TYR A 52 -2.44 -6.89 19.19
N ASP A 53 -2.87 -8.09 19.59
CA ASP A 53 -2.41 -9.35 19.00
C ASP A 53 -2.78 -9.46 17.52
N SER A 54 -3.98 -9.00 17.12
CA SER A 54 -4.36 -8.95 15.69
C SER A 54 -3.52 -7.94 14.91
N THR A 55 -3.21 -6.77 15.50
CA THR A 55 -2.27 -5.80 14.90
C THR A 55 -0.88 -6.42 14.69
N VAL A 56 -0.35 -7.12 15.69
CA VAL A 56 0.94 -7.82 15.60
C VAL A 56 0.92 -8.84 14.45
N CYS A 57 -0.11 -9.69 14.41
CA CYS A 57 -0.27 -10.67 13.33
C CYS A 57 -0.33 -10.00 11.96
N ALA A 58 -1.12 -8.93 11.80
CA ALA A 58 -1.23 -8.21 10.53
C ALA A 58 0.12 -7.62 10.07
N VAL A 59 0.88 -7.03 10.99
CA VAL A 59 2.20 -6.48 10.67
C VAL A 59 3.20 -7.57 10.32
N PHE A 60 3.19 -8.71 11.00
CA PHE A 60 4.07 -9.83 10.64
C PHE A 60 3.66 -10.47 9.31
N GLN A 61 2.37 -10.57 9.00
CA GLN A 61 1.91 -11.04 7.68
C GLN A 61 2.35 -10.11 6.55
N ALA A 62 2.26 -8.79 6.75
CA ALA A 62 2.80 -7.82 5.80
C ALA A 62 4.33 -7.92 5.66
N SER A 63 5.05 -8.12 6.78
CA SER A 63 6.50 -8.34 6.77
C SER A 63 6.89 -9.62 6.03
N GLU A 64 6.12 -10.69 6.17
CA GLU A 64 6.35 -11.96 5.48
C GLU A 64 6.24 -11.79 3.96
N VAL A 65 5.23 -11.06 3.48
CA VAL A 65 5.11 -10.69 2.06
C VAL A 65 6.36 -9.93 1.59
N CYS A 66 6.84 -8.95 2.37
CA CYS A 66 8.08 -8.23 2.05
C CYS A 66 9.31 -9.14 2.00
N LEU A 67 9.47 -10.05 2.96
CA LEU A 67 10.62 -10.97 3.04
C LEU A 67 10.67 -11.95 1.87
N LEU A 68 9.52 -12.51 1.48
CA LEU A 68 9.42 -13.38 0.31
C LEU A 68 9.82 -12.65 -0.98
N ASN A 69 9.44 -11.37 -1.11
CA ASN A 69 9.82 -10.54 -2.25
C ASN A 69 11.31 -10.15 -2.20
N LEU A 70 11.85 -9.83 -1.02
CA LEU A 70 13.28 -9.59 -0.85
C LEU A 70 14.12 -10.82 -1.18
N ALA A 71 13.67 -12.03 -0.80
CA ALA A 71 14.34 -13.27 -1.17
C ALA A 71 14.39 -13.45 -2.70
N ARG A 72 13.29 -13.14 -3.40
CA ARG A 72 13.24 -13.17 -4.87
C ARG A 72 14.17 -12.13 -5.48
N LEU A 73 14.13 -10.89 -5.02
CA LEU A 73 14.98 -9.80 -5.51
C LEU A 73 16.46 -10.07 -5.26
N ALA A 74 16.82 -10.67 -4.13
CA ALA A 74 18.20 -11.08 -3.84
C ALA A 74 18.68 -12.15 -4.84
N ARG A 75 17.89 -13.20 -5.10
CA ARG A 75 18.20 -14.22 -6.11
C ARG A 75 18.31 -13.64 -7.53
N ARG A 76 17.41 -12.74 -7.92
CA ARG A 76 17.44 -12.06 -9.22
C ARG A 76 18.70 -11.19 -9.34
N THR A 77 19.02 -10.42 -8.31
CA THR A 77 20.24 -9.62 -8.25
C THR A 77 21.50 -10.49 -8.36
N GLN A 78 21.55 -11.59 -7.61
CA GLN A 78 22.65 -12.56 -7.64
C GLN A 78 22.88 -13.07 -9.06
N ALA A 79 21.82 -13.53 -9.73
CA ALA A 79 21.90 -14.03 -11.10
C ALA A 79 22.45 -12.97 -12.08
N ARG A 80 22.03 -11.71 -11.94
CA ARG A 80 22.53 -10.60 -12.78
C ARG A 80 23.99 -10.24 -12.50
N VAL A 81 24.42 -10.25 -11.24
CA VAL A 81 25.83 -10.05 -10.87
C VAL A 81 26.71 -11.15 -11.44
N LEU A 82 26.26 -12.42 -11.39
CA LEU A 82 27.00 -13.53 -11.97
C LEU A 82 27.08 -13.48 -13.51
N ALA A 83 26.09 -12.88 -14.15
CA ALA A 83 26.04 -12.67 -15.60
C ALA A 83 26.72 -11.36 -16.06
N ASP A 84 27.34 -10.60 -15.15
CA ASP A 84 27.91 -9.27 -15.40
C ASP A 84 26.91 -8.21 -15.94
N ASP A 85 25.61 -8.43 -15.67
CA ASP A 85 24.52 -7.52 -16.04
C ASP A 85 24.23 -6.54 -14.88
N ILE A 86 25.19 -5.65 -14.63
CA ILE A 86 25.14 -4.70 -13.53
C ILE A 86 23.96 -3.72 -13.63
N PRO A 87 23.57 -3.20 -14.81
CA PRO A 87 22.37 -2.37 -14.95
C PRO A 87 21.10 -3.07 -14.47
N ALA A 88 20.86 -4.35 -14.83
CA ALA A 88 19.70 -5.08 -14.32
C ALA A 88 19.80 -5.40 -12.83
N ALA A 89 21.00 -5.76 -12.34
CA ALA A 89 21.24 -5.95 -10.90
C ALA A 89 20.89 -4.69 -10.10
N SER A 90 21.32 -3.52 -10.58
CA SER A 90 21.03 -2.21 -10.01
C SER A 90 19.52 -1.98 -9.89
N ARG A 91 18.77 -2.38 -10.91
CA ARG A 91 17.30 -2.27 -10.92
C ARG A 91 16.65 -3.08 -9.82
N TYR A 92 17.02 -4.35 -9.65
CA TYR A 92 16.47 -5.19 -8.57
C TYR A 92 16.87 -4.69 -7.18
N VAL A 93 18.09 -4.17 -7.01
CA VAL A 93 18.54 -3.59 -5.74
C VAL A 93 17.73 -2.35 -5.36
N GLN A 94 17.34 -1.50 -6.31
CA GLN A 94 16.47 -0.34 -6.03
C GLN A 94 15.13 -0.78 -5.44
N TRP A 95 14.48 -1.77 -6.05
CA TRP A 95 13.25 -2.37 -5.52
C TRP A 95 13.46 -2.95 -4.11
N ALA A 96 14.57 -3.65 -3.88
CA ALA A 96 14.89 -4.23 -2.58
C ALA A 96 15.04 -3.14 -1.49
N VAL A 97 15.67 -2.00 -1.80
CA VAL A 97 15.75 -0.85 -0.89
C VAL A 97 14.35 -0.34 -0.52
N GLY A 98 13.43 -0.30 -1.48
CA GLY A 98 12.04 0.04 -1.23
C GLY A 98 11.34 -0.91 -0.24
N PHE A 99 11.51 -2.21 -0.40
CA PHE A 99 10.97 -3.20 0.55
C PHE A 99 11.62 -3.12 1.94
N HIS A 100 12.90 -2.78 2.03
CA HIS A 100 13.57 -2.53 3.32
C HIS A 100 13.03 -1.29 4.03
N ARG A 101 12.76 -0.20 3.30
CA ARG A 101 12.06 0.99 3.85
C ARG A 101 10.69 0.62 4.39
N LEU A 102 9.93 -0.20 3.65
CA LEU A 102 8.62 -0.68 4.06
C LEU A 102 8.69 -1.53 5.34
N LEU A 103 9.61 -2.49 5.44
CA LEU A 103 9.86 -3.29 6.64
C LEU A 103 10.23 -2.44 7.86
N ARG A 104 11.04 -1.39 7.68
CA ARG A 104 11.32 -0.43 8.76
C ARG A 104 10.07 0.32 9.22
N GLY A 105 9.21 0.71 8.28
CA GLY A 105 7.89 1.29 8.60
C GLY A 105 7.06 0.34 9.45
N LEU A 106 6.99 -0.94 9.06
CA LEU A 106 6.31 -2.00 9.80
C LEU A 106 6.90 -2.20 11.22
N GLY A 107 8.22 -2.17 11.37
CA GLY A 107 8.89 -2.19 12.69
C GLY A 107 8.49 -1.01 13.58
N THR A 108 8.36 0.18 13.00
CA THR A 108 7.94 1.39 13.71
C THR A 108 6.48 1.29 14.17
N VAL A 109 5.59 0.69 13.35
CA VAL A 109 4.21 0.39 13.78
C VAL A 109 4.21 -0.50 15.03
N MET A 110 5.07 -1.52 15.12
CA MET A 110 5.14 -2.38 16.31
C MET A 110 5.61 -1.61 17.55
N PHE A 111 6.58 -0.71 17.39
CA PHE A 111 7.00 0.15 18.47
C PHE A 111 5.85 1.03 18.99
N HIS A 112 5.08 1.65 18.08
CA HIS A 112 3.94 2.50 18.46
C HIS A 112 2.75 1.70 19.01
N ALA A 113 2.46 0.51 18.46
CA ALA A 113 1.38 -0.35 18.94
C ALA A 113 1.54 -0.71 20.42
N ARG A 114 2.78 -0.98 20.88
CA ARG A 114 3.08 -1.20 22.31
C ARG A 114 2.75 0.03 23.17
N GLY A 115 2.99 1.23 22.66
CA GLY A 115 2.62 2.48 23.34
C GLY A 115 1.10 2.70 23.38
N ILE A 116 0.39 2.34 22.31
CA ILE A 116 -1.06 2.51 22.16
C ILE A 116 -1.85 1.54 23.05
N PHE A 117 -1.46 0.26 23.09
CA PHE A 117 -2.14 -0.80 23.85
C PHE A 117 -1.56 -1.03 25.24
N GLY A 118 -0.43 -0.39 25.56
CA GLY A 118 0.29 -0.54 26.82
C GLY A 118 1.13 -1.82 26.87
N ALA A 119 1.92 -1.96 27.93
CA ALA A 119 2.83 -3.09 28.15
C ALA A 119 2.11 -4.38 28.60
N GLY A 120 0.94 -4.68 28.03
CA GLY A 120 0.01 -5.74 28.45
C GLY A 120 0.51 -7.18 28.28
N ALA A 121 1.82 -7.42 28.23
CA ALA A 121 2.40 -8.74 28.33
C ALA A 121 2.08 -9.33 29.71
N SER A 122 1.01 -10.11 29.77
CA SER A 122 0.67 -10.91 30.95
C SER A 122 1.70 -12.03 31.12
N ALA A 123 1.88 -12.52 32.35
CA ALA A 123 2.74 -13.67 32.59
C ALA A 123 2.28 -14.86 31.73
N GLY A 124 3.14 -15.34 30.83
CA GLY A 124 2.83 -16.43 29.90
C GLY A 124 2.59 -16.02 28.44
N THR A 125 2.73 -14.74 28.07
CA THR A 125 2.74 -14.35 26.65
C THR A 125 3.93 -14.95 25.91
N ALA A 126 3.68 -15.56 24.75
CA ALA A 126 4.73 -15.95 23.82
C ALA A 126 5.39 -14.70 23.23
N ALA A 127 6.62 -14.83 22.77
CA ALA A 127 7.33 -13.76 22.08
C ALA A 127 7.52 -14.18 20.62
N LEU A 128 6.90 -13.45 19.70
CA LEU A 128 7.08 -13.66 18.26
C LEU A 128 8.37 -12.99 17.80
N SER A 129 9.08 -13.67 16.91
CA SER A 129 10.28 -13.12 16.29
C SER A 129 10.20 -13.31 14.80
N ILE A 130 10.41 -12.23 14.04
CA ILE A 130 10.44 -12.33 12.57
C ILE A 130 11.54 -13.29 12.10
N SER A 131 12.62 -13.44 12.87
CA SER A 131 13.72 -14.36 12.57
C SER A 131 13.32 -15.84 12.61
N GLU A 132 12.15 -16.16 13.15
CA GLU A 132 11.59 -17.51 13.17
C GLU A 132 10.68 -17.80 11.98
N SER A 133 10.37 -16.81 11.13
CA SER A 133 9.48 -17.03 9.99
C SER A 133 10.18 -17.75 8.82
N ALA A 134 9.40 -18.52 8.06
CA ALA A 134 9.88 -19.18 6.85
C ALA A 134 10.40 -18.18 5.81
N GLY A 135 9.74 -17.03 5.63
CA GLY A 135 10.15 -15.96 4.74
C GLY A 135 11.48 -15.33 5.15
N TYR A 136 11.74 -15.14 6.44
CA TYR A 136 13.04 -14.68 6.94
C TYR A 136 14.14 -15.68 6.60
N ALA A 137 13.92 -16.97 6.85
CA ALA A 137 14.89 -18.01 6.51
C ALA A 137 15.20 -18.03 5.00
N SER A 138 14.17 -17.91 4.15
CA SER A 138 14.34 -17.83 2.69
C SER A 138 15.13 -16.59 2.26
N TYR A 139 14.87 -15.44 2.90
CA TYR A 139 15.60 -14.21 2.62
C TYR A 139 17.07 -14.29 3.02
N VAL A 140 17.38 -14.81 4.22
CA VAL A 140 18.77 -14.96 4.69
C VAL A 140 19.56 -15.90 3.78
N ASP A 141 18.96 -17.00 3.33
CA ASP A 141 19.59 -17.91 2.37
C ASP A 141 19.89 -17.22 1.03
N ALA A 142 18.89 -16.52 0.47
CA ALA A 142 19.06 -15.75 -0.76
C ALA A 142 20.10 -14.63 -0.64
N LEU A 143 20.15 -13.95 0.51
CA LEU A 143 21.10 -12.89 0.79
C LEU A 143 22.54 -13.43 0.84
N ARG A 144 22.77 -14.58 1.48
CA ARG A 144 24.09 -15.24 1.47
C ARG A 144 24.55 -15.54 0.04
N GLY A 145 23.65 -16.06 -0.79
CA GLY A 145 23.95 -16.30 -2.21
C GLY A 145 24.36 -15.01 -2.95
N LEU A 146 23.64 -13.91 -2.72
CA LEU A 146 23.99 -12.60 -3.27
C LEU A 146 25.34 -12.08 -2.74
N GLU A 147 25.61 -12.21 -1.44
CA GLU A 147 26.87 -11.80 -0.83
C GLU A 147 28.06 -12.57 -1.42
N ASP A 148 27.91 -13.88 -1.61
CA ASP A 148 28.94 -14.72 -2.22
C ASP A 148 29.21 -14.31 -3.67
N ALA A 149 28.16 -14.06 -4.46
CA ALA A 149 28.29 -13.57 -5.84
C ALA A 149 28.93 -12.18 -5.91
N ALA A 150 28.51 -11.24 -5.05
CA ALA A 150 29.11 -9.91 -5.00
C ALA A 150 30.57 -9.94 -4.55
N ARG A 151 30.89 -10.78 -3.56
CA ARG A 151 32.27 -10.98 -3.08
C ARG A 151 33.15 -11.59 -4.18
N GLY A 152 32.66 -12.62 -4.86
CA GLY A 152 33.37 -13.29 -5.94
C GLY A 152 33.56 -12.40 -7.17
N SER A 153 32.47 -11.96 -7.78
CA SER A 153 32.48 -11.23 -9.06
C SER A 153 32.94 -9.78 -8.91
N LEU A 154 32.46 -9.05 -7.89
CA LEU A 154 32.71 -7.60 -7.78
C LEU A 154 33.94 -7.30 -6.92
N MET A 155 34.04 -7.89 -5.72
CA MET A 155 35.12 -7.55 -4.78
C MET A 155 36.44 -8.22 -5.16
N ALA A 156 36.44 -9.53 -5.43
CA ALA A 156 37.64 -10.28 -5.76
C ALA A 156 37.95 -10.27 -7.26
N GLY A 157 36.92 -10.33 -8.11
CA GLY A 157 37.05 -10.31 -9.57
C GLY A 157 37.43 -8.95 -10.15
N ALA A 158 37.02 -7.85 -9.51
CA ALA A 158 37.26 -6.48 -9.99
C ALA A 158 37.58 -5.48 -8.85
N PRO A 159 38.60 -5.73 -8.00
CA PRO A 159 38.84 -4.94 -6.78
C PRO A 159 39.12 -3.46 -7.04
N GLU A 160 39.92 -3.13 -8.06
CA GLU A 160 40.25 -1.74 -8.39
C GLU A 160 39.05 -0.97 -8.95
N LEU A 161 38.23 -1.61 -9.80
CA LEU A 161 37.00 -1.03 -10.31
C LEU A 161 36.03 -0.74 -9.16
N THR A 162 35.74 -1.74 -8.34
CA THR A 162 34.90 -1.62 -7.14
C THR A 162 35.38 -0.47 -6.24
N ARG A 163 36.68 -0.43 -5.95
CA ARG A 163 37.26 0.61 -5.09
C ARG A 163 37.08 2.00 -5.69
N SER A 164 37.37 2.15 -6.99
CA SER A 164 37.21 3.40 -7.71
C SER A 164 35.74 3.85 -7.70
N THR A 165 34.81 2.95 -8.06
CA THR A 165 33.37 3.22 -8.05
C THR A 165 32.89 3.66 -6.67
N ILE A 166 33.29 3.01 -5.57
CA ILE A 166 32.91 3.43 -4.21
C ILE A 166 33.48 4.82 -3.88
N ALA A 167 34.70 5.12 -4.31
CA ALA A 167 35.40 6.35 -3.95
C ALA A 167 34.90 7.58 -4.73
N THR A 168 34.52 7.40 -6.00
CA THR A 168 34.27 8.53 -6.93
C THR A 168 32.96 8.39 -7.72
N GLY A 169 32.32 7.22 -7.71
CA GLY A 169 31.04 6.99 -8.38
C GLY A 169 29.91 7.80 -7.75
N SER A 170 28.86 8.02 -8.53
CA SER A 170 27.64 8.71 -8.09
C SER A 170 26.44 7.75 -8.11
N ILE A 171 25.30 8.24 -7.64
CA ILE A 171 24.04 7.50 -7.73
C ILE A 171 23.59 7.24 -9.17
N ASP A 172 24.25 7.76 -10.20
CA ASP A 172 23.92 7.47 -11.60
C ASP A 172 24.66 6.25 -12.15
N ASP A 173 25.72 5.81 -11.47
CA ASP A 173 26.48 4.62 -11.83
C ASP A 173 25.73 3.34 -11.34
N PRO A 174 25.39 2.40 -12.25
CA PRO A 174 24.71 1.17 -11.87
C PRO A 174 25.47 0.31 -10.86
N LEU A 175 26.80 0.19 -10.99
CA LEU A 175 27.64 -0.56 -10.05
C LEU A 175 27.65 0.12 -8.69
N TYR A 176 27.75 1.46 -8.65
CA TYR A 176 27.64 2.20 -7.39
C TYR A 176 26.30 1.93 -6.71
N ARG A 177 25.18 1.98 -7.46
CA ARG A 177 23.84 1.68 -6.93
C ARG A 177 23.73 0.27 -6.36
N VAL A 178 24.30 -0.75 -7.00
CA VAL A 178 24.32 -2.13 -6.47
C VAL A 178 25.07 -2.16 -5.13
N LEU A 179 26.31 -1.66 -5.10
CA LEU A 179 27.16 -1.69 -3.91
C LEU A 179 26.57 -0.87 -2.76
N HIS A 180 26.06 0.32 -3.07
CA HIS A 180 25.44 1.22 -2.11
C HIS A 180 24.11 0.68 -1.58
N GLY A 181 23.28 0.14 -2.46
CA GLY A 181 21.98 -0.45 -2.09
C GLY A 181 22.12 -1.69 -1.23
N ILE A 182 23.11 -2.56 -1.50
CA ILE A 182 23.44 -3.68 -0.58
C ILE A 182 23.80 -3.16 0.81
N ARG A 183 24.66 -2.12 0.90
CA ARG A 183 25.04 -1.52 2.20
C ARG A 183 23.84 -0.93 2.95
N ILE A 184 22.96 -0.22 2.27
CA ILE A 184 21.72 0.31 2.86
C ILE A 184 20.83 -0.84 3.32
N GLY A 185 20.58 -1.82 2.45
CA GLY A 185 19.74 -2.98 2.76
C GLY A 185 20.22 -3.76 3.97
N CYS A 186 21.52 -4.03 4.08
CA CYS A 186 22.11 -4.68 5.26
C CYS A 186 21.92 -3.86 6.54
N HIS A 187 22.07 -2.53 6.49
CA HIS A 187 21.85 -1.68 7.66
C HIS A 187 20.37 -1.67 8.07
N ASP A 188 19.47 -1.47 7.11
CA ASP A 188 18.03 -1.47 7.36
C ASP A 188 17.55 -2.85 7.86
N ALA A 189 18.14 -3.95 7.38
CA ALA A 189 17.94 -5.31 7.89
C ALA A 189 18.08 -5.41 9.40
N THR A 190 19.20 -4.92 9.93
CA THR A 190 19.43 -4.95 11.38
C THR A 190 18.39 -4.14 12.16
N LYS A 191 17.85 -3.06 11.57
CA LYS A 191 16.87 -2.20 12.24
C LYS A 191 15.51 -2.87 12.31
N TRP A 192 14.94 -3.29 11.18
CA TRP A 192 13.60 -3.89 11.20
C TRP A 192 13.61 -5.26 11.88
N GLU A 193 14.70 -6.02 11.81
CA GLU A 193 14.82 -7.29 12.53
C GLU A 193 14.72 -7.06 14.04
N SER A 194 15.46 -6.08 14.56
CA SER A 194 15.43 -5.72 15.99
C SER A 194 14.03 -5.28 16.44
N ASP A 195 13.34 -4.46 15.64
CA ASP A 195 11.99 -3.99 15.97
C ASP A 195 10.93 -5.10 15.96
N LEU A 196 11.13 -6.12 15.12
CA LEU A 196 10.21 -7.24 14.91
C LEU A 196 10.66 -8.52 15.63
N THR A 197 11.62 -8.42 16.55
CA THR A 197 12.07 -9.52 17.39
C THR A 197 11.47 -9.42 18.79
N ALA A 198 11.14 -10.58 19.37
CA ALA A 198 10.59 -10.70 20.72
C ALA A 198 9.36 -9.80 20.97
N VAL A 199 8.43 -9.78 20.02
CA VAL A 199 7.15 -9.07 20.13
C VAL A 199 6.17 -9.90 20.94
N PRO A 200 5.69 -9.41 22.09
CA PRO A 200 4.80 -10.19 22.94
C PRO A 200 3.47 -10.45 22.23
N VAL A 201 2.92 -11.65 22.37
CA VAL A 201 1.60 -12.02 21.86
C VAL A 201 0.92 -12.98 22.83
N GLY A 202 -0.38 -12.85 23.02
CA GLY A 202 -1.15 -13.69 23.94
C GLY A 202 -1.39 -15.11 23.44
N ALA A 203 -1.18 -15.38 22.15
CA ALA A 203 -1.37 -16.69 21.55
C ALA A 203 -0.14 -17.59 21.71
N GLY A 204 -0.35 -18.82 22.21
CA GLY A 204 0.70 -19.83 22.40
C GLY A 204 1.03 -20.64 21.14
N ARG A 205 1.10 -20.00 19.98
CA ARG A 205 1.35 -20.62 18.67
C ARG A 205 2.69 -20.16 18.09
N SER A 206 3.25 -20.90 17.14
CA SER A 206 4.49 -20.48 16.49
C SER A 206 4.30 -19.25 15.61
N THR A 207 5.40 -18.57 15.26
CA THR A 207 5.38 -17.43 14.34
C THR A 207 4.73 -17.79 13.00
N ASP A 208 5.16 -18.88 12.37
CA ASP A 208 4.62 -19.34 11.07
C ASP A 208 3.13 -19.71 11.14
N GLU A 209 2.69 -20.34 12.24
CA GLU A 209 1.29 -20.68 12.45
C GLU A 209 0.40 -19.45 12.58
N LEU A 210 0.85 -18.42 13.32
CA LEU A 210 0.07 -17.22 13.56
C LEU A 210 -0.07 -16.37 12.30
N ILE A 211 1.00 -16.28 11.51
CA ILE A 211 1.00 -15.50 10.27
C ILE A 211 0.46 -16.31 9.09
N SER A 212 0.31 -17.63 9.24
CA SER A 212 -0.02 -18.56 8.15
C SER A 212 0.97 -18.44 7.00
N ALA A 213 2.27 -18.61 7.33
CA ALA A 213 3.39 -18.37 6.42
C ALA A 213 3.26 -19.14 5.10
N GLU A 214 2.82 -20.40 5.14
CA GLU A 214 2.60 -21.22 3.95
C GLU A 214 1.54 -20.62 3.01
N THR A 215 0.39 -20.21 3.56
CA THR A 215 -0.70 -19.58 2.79
C THR A 215 -0.24 -18.28 2.15
N LEU A 216 0.55 -17.46 2.86
CA LEU A 216 1.13 -16.24 2.31
C LEU A 216 2.18 -16.52 1.23
N ALA A 217 3.02 -17.54 1.41
CA ALA A 217 3.96 -17.97 0.39
C ALA A 217 3.24 -18.40 -0.90
N GLN A 218 2.12 -19.13 -0.77
CA GLN A 218 1.25 -19.47 -1.90
C GLN A 218 0.65 -18.21 -2.55
N ALA A 219 0.20 -17.24 -1.76
CA ALA A 219 -0.36 -15.99 -2.25
C ALA A 219 0.65 -15.17 -3.08
N VAL A 220 1.90 -15.09 -2.61
CA VAL A 220 2.99 -14.37 -3.30
C VAL A 220 3.45 -15.14 -4.55
N ALA A 221 3.54 -16.47 -4.49
CA ALA A 221 4.01 -17.28 -5.60
C ALA A 221 2.98 -17.41 -6.74
N ALA A 222 1.69 -17.49 -6.42
CA ALA A 222 0.64 -17.74 -7.41
C ALA A 222 0.40 -16.60 -8.40
N THR A 223 1.00 -15.43 -8.16
CA THR A 223 0.85 -14.23 -8.98
C THR A 223 2.05 -13.99 -9.88
N GLU A 224 3.03 -14.88 -9.91
CA GLU A 224 4.20 -14.72 -10.80
C GLU A 224 3.84 -15.12 -12.24
N LEU A 225 4.09 -14.20 -13.18
CA LEU A 225 3.82 -14.37 -14.62
C LEU A 225 5.06 -14.93 -15.32
N ASP A 226 6.13 -14.12 -15.36
CA ASP A 226 7.48 -14.52 -15.78
C ASP A 226 8.52 -13.93 -14.82
N ALA A 227 9.62 -14.66 -14.63
CA ALA A 227 10.71 -14.33 -13.71
C ALA A 227 11.49 -13.06 -14.11
N GLY A 228 11.33 -12.57 -15.35
CA GLY A 228 11.94 -11.33 -15.83
C GLY A 228 11.22 -10.05 -15.39
N THR A 229 9.92 -10.12 -15.12
CA THR A 229 9.06 -8.94 -14.90
C THR A 229 9.04 -8.47 -13.45
N MET A 230 8.64 -7.20 -13.24
CA MET A 230 8.37 -6.62 -11.90
C MET A 230 6.92 -6.84 -11.43
N HIS A 231 6.19 -7.77 -12.05
CA HIS A 231 4.78 -8.03 -11.72
C HIS A 231 4.61 -8.51 -10.28
N GLY A 232 5.51 -9.37 -9.81
CA GLY A 232 5.45 -9.88 -8.44
C GLY A 232 5.65 -8.78 -7.40
N GLU A 233 6.59 -7.85 -7.63
CA GLU A 233 6.83 -6.71 -6.76
C GLU A 233 5.64 -5.74 -6.77
N PHE A 234 5.05 -5.50 -7.95
CA PHE A 234 3.82 -4.73 -8.09
C PHE A 234 2.66 -5.34 -7.28
N VAL A 235 2.46 -6.66 -7.37
CA VAL A 235 1.42 -7.37 -6.61
C VAL A 235 1.68 -7.29 -5.11
N ALA A 236 2.91 -7.51 -4.66
CA ALA A 236 3.28 -7.44 -3.24
C ALA A 236 3.00 -6.06 -2.63
N LEU A 237 3.26 -4.98 -3.36
CA LEU A 237 2.93 -3.61 -2.94
C LEU A 237 1.43 -3.29 -2.94
N HIS A 238 0.57 -4.20 -3.39
CA HIS A 238 -0.88 -4.18 -3.14
C HIS A 238 -1.29 -5.12 -2.01
N GLN A 239 -0.67 -6.31 -1.93
CA GLN A 239 -0.94 -7.28 -0.86
C GLN A 239 -0.65 -6.72 0.53
N VAL A 240 0.46 -5.98 0.70
CA VAL A 240 0.79 -5.33 1.98
C VAL A 240 -0.31 -4.33 2.40
N PRO A 241 -0.71 -3.35 1.56
CA PRO A 241 -1.88 -2.52 1.83
C PRO A 241 -3.16 -3.28 2.15
N GLU A 242 -3.48 -4.36 1.44
CA GLU A 242 -4.70 -5.13 1.70
C GLU A 242 -4.71 -5.73 3.11
N ILE A 243 -3.58 -6.31 3.55
CA ILE A 243 -3.42 -6.85 4.91
C ILE A 243 -3.61 -5.74 5.97
N LEU A 244 -2.92 -4.61 5.79
CA LEU A 244 -2.90 -3.53 6.77
C LEU A 244 -4.21 -2.74 6.80
N CYS A 245 -4.82 -2.47 5.65
CA CYS A 245 -6.11 -1.78 5.58
C CYS A 245 -7.23 -2.63 6.15
N ALA A 246 -7.19 -3.96 5.96
CA ALA A 246 -8.15 -4.84 6.59
C ALA A 246 -8.08 -4.73 8.13
N GLU A 247 -6.87 -4.71 8.72
CA GLU A 247 -6.70 -4.52 10.17
C GLU A 247 -7.11 -3.10 10.63
N ALA A 248 -6.71 -2.07 9.87
CA ALA A 248 -7.05 -0.69 10.15
C ALA A 248 -8.58 -0.46 10.14
N ASN A 249 -9.31 -1.17 9.29
CA ASN A 249 -10.78 -1.16 9.25
C ASN A 249 -11.40 -1.70 10.54
N ASP A 250 -10.86 -2.77 11.12
CA ASP A 250 -11.38 -3.34 12.37
C ASP A 250 -11.18 -2.36 13.54
N HIS A 251 -10.01 -1.72 13.62
CA HIS A 251 -9.78 -0.66 14.61
C HIS A 251 -10.72 0.53 14.38
N LEU A 252 -10.91 0.96 13.14
CA LEU A 252 -11.80 2.09 12.81
C LEU A 252 -13.25 1.78 13.19
N GLU A 253 -13.74 0.57 12.93
CA GLU A 253 -15.08 0.13 13.33
C GLU A 253 -15.26 0.16 14.86
N ILE A 254 -14.26 -0.32 15.61
CA ILE A 254 -14.27 -0.25 17.08
C ILE A 254 -14.23 1.21 17.56
N ALA A 255 -13.42 2.06 16.93
CA ALA A 255 -13.34 3.47 17.26
C ALA A 255 -14.69 4.17 17.05
N ILE A 256 -15.36 3.91 15.93
CA ILE A 256 -16.70 4.43 15.62
C ILE A 256 -17.70 4.04 16.71
N ARG A 257 -17.74 2.75 17.09
CA ARG A 257 -18.61 2.26 18.17
C ARG A 257 -18.28 2.91 19.52
N ALA A 258 -16.99 3.11 19.81
CA ALA A 258 -16.54 3.76 21.04
C ALA A 258 -16.92 5.25 21.08
N ILE A 259 -16.89 5.97 19.95
CA ILE A 259 -17.36 7.36 19.83
C ILE A 259 -18.86 7.43 20.16
N ARG A 260 -19.68 6.56 19.56
CA ARG A 260 -21.14 6.50 19.82
C ARG A 260 -21.46 6.24 21.29
N ALA A 261 -20.63 5.44 21.96
CA ALA A 261 -20.79 5.11 23.38
C ALA A 261 -20.07 6.09 24.33
N SER A 262 -19.47 7.17 23.82
CA SER A 262 -18.64 8.12 24.59
C SER A 262 -17.49 7.45 25.37
N ALA A 263 -17.00 6.31 24.89
CA ALA A 263 -15.83 5.61 25.43
C ALA A 263 -14.53 6.21 24.86
N LEU A 264 -14.26 7.48 25.19
CA LEU A 264 -13.29 8.33 24.48
C LEU A 264 -11.84 7.79 24.50
N SER A 265 -11.40 7.22 25.62
CA SER A 265 -10.06 6.62 25.71
C SER A 265 -9.89 5.46 24.71
N ARG A 266 -10.91 4.60 24.60
CA ARG A 266 -10.93 3.51 23.62
C ARG A 266 -11.01 4.04 22.19
N ALA A 267 -11.86 5.03 21.93
CA ALA A 267 -11.92 5.66 20.61
C ALA A 267 -10.55 6.22 20.17
N ALA A 268 -9.89 6.98 21.04
CA ALA A 268 -8.57 7.55 20.79
C ALA A 268 -7.50 6.47 20.53
N GLN A 269 -7.51 5.40 21.32
CA GLN A 269 -6.59 4.27 21.16
C GLN A 269 -6.71 3.63 19.78
N HIS A 270 -7.93 3.28 19.36
CA HIS A 270 -8.15 2.61 18.08
C HIS A 270 -7.96 3.56 16.87
N LEU A 271 -8.28 4.84 16.99
CA LEU A 271 -7.95 5.83 15.96
C LEU A 271 -6.43 5.97 15.78
N ALA A 272 -5.67 5.96 16.88
CA ALA A 272 -4.22 5.98 16.82
C ALA A 272 -3.67 4.73 16.11
N ALA A 273 -4.15 3.53 16.47
CA ALA A 273 -3.74 2.28 15.81
C ALA A 273 -4.03 2.30 14.31
N CYS A 274 -5.24 2.74 13.91
CA CYS A 274 -5.62 2.91 12.51
C CYS A 274 -4.66 3.85 11.75
N ARG A 275 -4.30 4.99 12.36
CA ARG A 275 -3.34 5.94 11.79
C ARG A 275 -1.95 5.32 11.60
N GLU A 276 -1.44 4.60 12.59
CA GLU A 276 -0.10 3.98 12.49
C GLU A 276 -0.04 2.96 11.36
N LEU A 277 -1.10 2.17 11.18
CA LEU A 277 -1.18 1.16 10.12
C LEU A 277 -1.19 1.77 8.70
N LEU A 278 -1.56 3.04 8.54
CA LEU A 278 -1.57 3.70 7.23
C LEU A 278 -0.19 4.21 6.79
N ASP A 279 0.75 4.45 7.69
CA ASP A 279 2.07 4.96 7.32
C ASP A 279 2.79 3.99 6.34
N PRO A 280 2.86 2.66 6.58
CA PRO A 280 3.40 1.71 5.61
C PRO A 280 2.55 1.57 4.33
N VAL A 281 1.24 1.80 4.42
CA VAL A 281 0.34 1.77 3.24
C VAL A 281 0.67 2.90 2.27
N VAL A 282 0.97 4.09 2.80
CA VAL A 282 1.47 5.24 2.02
C VAL A 282 2.85 4.92 1.45
N GLU A 283 3.74 4.33 2.25
CA GLU A 283 5.08 3.98 1.83
C GLU A 283 5.09 2.98 0.66
N ALA A 284 4.19 2.00 0.66
CA ALA A 284 4.04 1.07 -0.47
C ALA A 284 3.72 1.79 -1.80
N GLN A 285 2.92 2.86 -1.76
CA GLN A 285 2.64 3.69 -2.95
C GLN A 285 3.88 4.45 -3.41
N ARG A 286 4.69 4.97 -2.48
CA ARG A 286 5.94 5.67 -2.81
C ARG A 286 6.95 4.75 -3.46
N VAL A 287 7.14 3.55 -2.90
CA VAL A 287 8.02 2.54 -3.50
C VAL A 287 7.60 2.24 -4.94
N MET A 288 6.30 2.06 -5.18
CA MET A 288 5.77 1.84 -6.52
C MET A 288 5.99 3.06 -7.44
N ALA A 289 5.72 4.27 -6.95
CA ALA A 289 5.90 5.51 -7.71
C ALA A 289 7.36 5.77 -8.09
N GLU A 290 8.29 5.47 -7.19
CA GLU A 290 9.73 5.66 -7.36
C GLU A 290 10.37 4.57 -8.26
N HIS A 291 9.84 3.35 -8.23
CA HIS A 291 10.51 2.20 -8.82
C HIS A 291 9.75 1.47 -9.91
N LEU A 292 8.49 1.77 -10.21
CA LEU A 292 7.81 1.18 -11.37
C LEU A 292 7.96 2.09 -12.59
N ALA A 293 8.78 1.69 -13.55
CA ALA A 293 8.91 2.42 -14.81
C ALA A 293 7.72 2.15 -15.73
N THR A 294 7.37 3.13 -16.58
CA THR A 294 6.28 3.01 -17.55
C THR A 294 6.43 1.77 -18.45
N GLY A 295 7.65 1.53 -18.96
CA GLY A 295 7.93 0.38 -19.81
C GLY A 295 7.75 -0.96 -19.09
N GLU A 296 8.25 -1.07 -17.86
CA GLU A 296 8.07 -2.29 -17.04
C GLU A 296 6.60 -2.55 -16.74
N TYR A 297 5.83 -1.49 -16.43
CA TYR A 297 4.39 -1.63 -16.26
C TYR A 297 3.73 -2.12 -17.55
N HIS A 298 4.13 -1.59 -18.70
CA HIS A 298 3.59 -2.01 -20.00
C HIS A 298 3.86 -3.49 -20.30
N GLU A 299 5.03 -4.03 -19.93
CA GLU A 299 5.38 -5.44 -20.15
C GLU A 299 4.32 -6.41 -19.61
N PHE A 300 3.83 -6.18 -18.38
CA PHE A 300 2.84 -7.08 -17.76
C PHE A 300 1.42 -6.52 -17.72
N ARG A 301 1.16 -5.31 -18.25
CA ARG A 301 -0.14 -4.64 -18.12
C ARG A 301 -1.31 -5.47 -18.65
N THR A 302 -1.13 -6.15 -19.78
CA THR A 302 -2.19 -6.97 -20.38
C THR A 302 -2.62 -8.10 -19.44
N ASN A 303 -1.69 -8.65 -18.65
CA ASN A 303 -1.97 -9.71 -17.70
C ASN A 303 -2.75 -9.25 -16.46
N LEU A 304 -2.85 -7.94 -16.20
CA LEU A 304 -3.71 -7.41 -15.14
C LEU A 304 -5.21 -7.60 -15.48
N GLY A 305 -5.54 -7.76 -16.76
CA GLY A 305 -6.92 -7.91 -17.22
C GLY A 305 -7.83 -6.76 -16.76
N PRO A 306 -9.13 -7.02 -16.49
CA PRO A 306 -10.05 -6.01 -15.96
C PRO A 306 -9.86 -5.73 -14.45
N ALA A 307 -8.77 -6.18 -13.83
CA ALA A 307 -8.52 -5.88 -12.43
C ALA A 307 -8.34 -4.36 -12.22
N SER A 308 -8.93 -3.84 -11.16
CA SER A 308 -8.85 -2.43 -10.79
C SER A 308 -8.92 -2.30 -9.29
N GLY A 309 -8.14 -1.36 -8.72
CA GLY A 309 -8.19 -1.03 -7.29
C GLY A 309 -9.56 -0.53 -6.83
N THR A 310 -10.47 -0.18 -7.76
CA THR A 310 -11.88 0.08 -7.43
C THR A 310 -12.63 -1.15 -6.90
N HIS A 311 -12.08 -2.35 -7.08
CA HIS A 311 -12.68 -3.60 -6.65
C HIS A 311 -12.15 -4.09 -5.30
N SER A 312 -11.14 -3.42 -4.72
CA SER A 312 -10.63 -3.76 -3.39
C SER A 312 -11.72 -3.59 -2.33
N LEU A 313 -12.04 -4.69 -1.63
CA LEU A 313 -13.00 -4.67 -0.53
C LEU A 313 -12.45 -3.89 0.66
N ALA A 314 -11.23 -4.18 1.11
CA ALA A 314 -10.67 -3.56 2.31
C ALA A 314 -10.32 -2.08 2.08
N ILE A 315 -9.66 -1.74 0.96
CA ILE A 315 -9.17 -0.39 0.70
C ILE A 315 -10.30 0.49 0.17
N LYS A 316 -10.93 0.11 -0.95
CA LYS A 316 -11.89 0.99 -1.63
C LYS A 316 -13.24 1.03 -0.91
N GLN A 317 -13.83 -0.14 -0.65
CA GLN A 317 -15.21 -0.23 -0.14
C GLN A 317 -15.26 0.10 1.36
N HIS A 318 -14.51 -0.63 2.19
CA HIS A 318 -14.55 -0.40 3.63
C HIS A 318 -13.82 0.87 4.04
N MET A 319 -12.51 0.98 3.78
CA MET A 319 -11.71 2.07 4.33
C MET A 319 -12.10 3.43 3.75
N PHE A 320 -12.09 3.58 2.42
CA PHE A 320 -12.26 4.88 1.78
C PHE A 320 -13.69 5.28 1.43
N ARG A 321 -14.68 4.38 1.53
CA ARG A 321 -16.09 4.69 1.25
C ARG A 321 -16.94 4.59 2.51
N ASP A 322 -17.11 3.39 3.05
CA ASP A 322 -18.13 3.15 4.06
C ASP A 322 -17.67 3.61 5.45
N LEU A 323 -16.56 3.10 5.97
CA LEU A 323 -16.05 3.46 7.30
C LEU A 323 -15.57 4.90 7.37
N PHE A 324 -14.95 5.43 6.31
CA PHE A 324 -14.63 6.86 6.22
C PHE A 324 -15.88 7.73 6.43
N LYS A 325 -16.98 7.38 5.74
CA LYS A 325 -18.23 8.12 5.85
C LYS A 325 -18.82 8.00 7.25
N HIS A 326 -18.91 6.78 7.79
CA HIS A 326 -19.47 6.52 9.12
C HIS A 326 -18.69 7.24 10.22
N MET A 327 -17.36 7.22 10.18
CA MET A 327 -16.53 7.90 11.17
C MET A 327 -16.84 9.39 11.27
N TRP A 328 -16.88 10.10 10.14
CA TRP A 328 -17.15 11.54 10.16
C TRP A 328 -18.59 11.87 10.56
N ASN A 329 -19.56 11.07 10.13
CA ASN A 329 -20.97 11.26 10.50
C ASN A 329 -21.17 11.06 12.02
N ASP A 330 -20.59 10.01 12.59
CA ASP A 330 -20.74 9.69 14.00
C ASP A 330 -19.94 10.63 14.89
N LEU A 331 -18.77 11.09 14.43
CA LEU A 331 -18.00 12.13 15.11
C LEU A 331 -18.79 13.45 15.14
N GLU A 332 -19.46 13.83 14.04
CA GLU A 332 -20.31 15.03 14.00
C GLU A 332 -21.50 14.89 14.95
N ALA A 333 -22.21 13.76 14.92
CA ALA A 333 -23.34 13.49 15.79
C ALA A 333 -22.93 13.52 17.27
N TRP A 334 -21.80 12.89 17.61
CA TRP A 334 -21.25 12.93 18.96
C TRP A 334 -20.90 14.35 19.40
N LEU A 335 -20.19 15.14 18.58
CA LEU A 335 -19.87 16.54 18.91
C LEU A 335 -21.14 17.37 19.13
N ARG A 336 -22.18 17.17 18.32
CA ARG A 336 -23.48 17.86 18.51
C ARG A 336 -24.21 17.43 19.77
N SER A 337 -23.95 16.24 20.29
CA SER A 337 -24.58 15.75 21.54
C SER A 337 -23.99 16.38 22.81
N LEU A 338 -22.82 17.03 22.73
CA LEU A 338 -22.12 17.57 23.90
C LEU A 338 -22.69 18.91 24.43
N GLY A 339 -23.69 19.51 23.76
CA GLY A 339 -24.36 20.72 24.25
C GLY A 339 -25.30 21.36 23.22
N GLU A 340 -25.95 22.46 23.61
CA GLU A 340 -26.86 23.24 22.74
C GLU A 340 -26.12 24.26 21.84
N ALA A 341 -24.81 24.40 22.03
CA ALA A 341 -23.96 25.29 21.24
C ALA A 341 -23.81 24.79 19.79
N SER A 342 -23.44 25.69 18.89
CA SER A 342 -23.13 25.31 17.52
C SER A 342 -21.93 24.34 17.46
N LEU A 343 -21.84 23.52 16.39
CA LEU A 343 -20.71 22.60 16.20
C LEU A 343 -19.35 23.33 16.26
N GLU A 344 -19.28 24.56 15.73
CA GLU A 344 -18.09 25.40 15.74
C GLU A 344 -17.69 25.83 17.15
N GLU A 345 -18.67 26.22 17.96
CA GLU A 345 -18.44 26.57 19.36
C GLU A 345 -18.00 25.36 20.19
N THR A 346 -18.63 24.21 19.99
CA THR A 346 -18.26 22.97 20.69
C THR A 346 -16.82 22.55 20.42
N VAL A 347 -16.41 22.51 19.14
CA VAL A 347 -15.02 22.14 18.77
C VAL A 347 -14.02 23.15 19.34
N ARG A 348 -14.33 24.44 19.25
CA ARG A 348 -13.48 25.51 19.80
C ARG A 348 -13.36 25.41 21.33
N ASP A 349 -14.44 25.11 22.04
CA ASP A 349 -14.43 24.94 23.50
C ASP A 349 -13.55 23.76 23.89
N ILE A 350 -13.72 22.61 23.23
CA ILE A 350 -12.87 21.42 23.43
C ILE A 350 -11.39 21.78 23.25
N ASP A 351 -11.04 22.46 22.16
CA ASP A 351 -9.64 22.82 21.88
C ASP A 351 -9.10 23.85 22.90
N ALA A 352 -9.89 24.84 23.30
CA ALA A 352 -9.49 25.87 24.27
C ALA A 352 -9.26 25.30 25.67
N ARG A 353 -10.07 24.31 26.06
CA ARG A 353 -10.12 23.73 27.40
C ARG A 353 -9.43 22.37 27.51
N ARG A 354 -8.72 21.95 26.47
CA ARG A 354 -8.04 20.63 26.37
C ARG A 354 -7.09 20.30 27.53
N HIS A 355 -6.66 21.29 28.31
CA HIS A 355 -5.77 21.12 29.46
C HIS A 355 -6.46 21.38 30.81
N ASP A 356 -7.77 21.66 30.82
CA ASP A 356 -8.53 21.98 32.04
C ASP A 356 -8.77 20.71 32.87
N ASP A 357 -9.15 19.61 32.20
CA ASP A 357 -9.51 18.35 32.84
C ASP A 357 -9.26 17.13 31.94
N PRO A 358 -9.18 15.90 32.51
CA PRO A 358 -8.91 14.68 31.75
C PRO A 358 -9.97 14.32 30.69
N GLU A 359 -11.24 14.65 30.93
CA GLU A 359 -12.31 14.34 29.99
C GLU A 359 -12.20 15.24 28.75
N THR A 360 -11.99 16.54 28.95
CA THR A 360 -11.79 17.49 27.85
C THR A 360 -10.53 17.18 27.06
N TRP A 361 -9.45 16.73 27.72
CA TRP A 361 -8.26 16.20 27.04
C TRP A 361 -8.59 15.00 26.13
N LEU A 362 -9.40 14.05 26.61
CA LEU A 362 -9.82 12.90 25.81
C LEU A 362 -10.71 13.30 24.63
N ARG A 363 -11.63 14.26 24.83
CA ARG A 363 -12.46 14.82 23.73
C ARG A 363 -11.58 15.42 22.65
N HIS A 364 -10.62 16.27 23.04
CA HIS A 364 -9.63 16.85 22.14
C HIS A 364 -8.83 15.77 21.42
N THR A 365 -8.36 14.76 22.14
CA THR A 365 -7.56 13.67 21.57
C THR A 365 -8.33 12.89 20.50
N VAL A 366 -9.60 12.56 20.72
CA VAL A 366 -10.43 11.87 19.71
C VAL A 366 -10.56 12.72 18.43
N VAL A 367 -10.88 14.00 18.58
CA VAL A 367 -10.95 14.93 17.43
C VAL A 367 -9.60 15.02 16.73
N ASP A 368 -8.51 15.17 17.47
CA ASP A 368 -7.19 15.30 16.89
C ASP A 368 -6.75 14.05 16.12
N ARG A 369 -6.97 12.85 16.68
CA ARG A 369 -6.66 11.60 16.01
C ARG A 369 -7.49 11.38 14.74
N ALA A 370 -8.75 11.84 14.71
CA ALA A 370 -9.55 11.80 13.48
C ALA A 370 -8.95 12.68 12.35
N PHE A 371 -8.42 13.86 12.70
CA PHE A 371 -7.71 14.73 11.74
C PHE A 371 -6.40 14.11 11.25
N GLN A 372 -5.61 13.53 12.15
CA GLN A 372 -4.38 12.82 11.79
C GLN A 372 -4.68 11.64 10.84
N LEU A 373 -5.73 10.88 11.12
CA LEU A 373 -6.19 9.80 10.25
C LEU A 373 -6.62 10.31 8.87
N HIS A 374 -7.35 11.42 8.79
CA HIS A 374 -7.66 12.04 7.49
C HIS A 374 -6.43 12.54 6.76
N SER A 375 -5.45 13.10 7.46
CA SER A 375 -4.17 13.50 6.85
C SER A 375 -3.47 12.30 6.20
N ALA A 376 -3.39 11.15 6.89
CA ALA A 376 -2.84 9.92 6.33
C ALA A 376 -3.65 9.43 5.10
N HIS A 377 -4.98 9.48 5.15
CA HIS A 377 -5.84 9.17 4.00
C HIS A 377 -5.60 10.12 2.81
N GLN A 378 -5.34 11.41 3.04
CA GLN A 378 -5.01 12.36 1.97
C GLN A 378 -3.63 12.08 1.39
N GLN A 379 -2.66 11.77 2.26
CA GLN A 379 -1.31 11.41 1.85
C GLN A 379 -1.34 10.17 0.96
N TRP A 380 -2.09 9.12 1.32
CA TRP A 380 -2.26 7.95 0.46
C TRP A 380 -2.85 8.31 -0.91
N ARG A 381 -3.92 9.12 -0.95
CA ARG A 381 -4.52 9.54 -2.24
C ARG A 381 -3.56 10.36 -3.09
N HIS A 382 -2.70 11.15 -2.45
CA HIS A 382 -1.65 11.90 -3.12
C HIS A 382 -0.60 10.97 -3.73
N GLU A 383 -0.06 10.03 -2.94
CA GLU A 383 0.96 9.11 -3.43
C GLU A 383 0.41 8.15 -4.49
N HIS A 384 -0.82 7.64 -4.31
CA HIS A 384 -1.51 6.77 -5.27
C HIS A 384 -1.73 7.44 -6.64
N LEU A 385 -1.73 8.78 -6.70
CA LEU A 385 -1.87 9.50 -7.97
C LEU A 385 -0.63 9.35 -8.86
N HIS A 386 0.56 9.08 -8.29
CA HIS A 386 1.79 8.97 -9.08
C HIS A 386 1.76 7.81 -10.06
N MET A 387 1.23 6.64 -9.68
CA MET A 387 1.19 5.48 -10.57
C MET A 387 0.41 5.76 -11.88
N PRO A 388 -0.88 6.17 -11.86
CA PRO A 388 -1.60 6.46 -13.09
C PRO A 388 -0.99 7.64 -13.86
N ARG A 389 -0.38 8.62 -13.17
CA ARG A 389 0.35 9.71 -13.86
C ARG A 389 1.56 9.19 -14.62
N ASN A 390 2.42 8.42 -13.96
CA ASN A 390 3.70 7.97 -14.49
C ASN A 390 3.55 6.81 -15.50
N CYS A 391 2.55 5.94 -15.32
CA CYS A 391 2.40 4.71 -16.10
C CYS A 391 1.31 4.77 -17.18
N LEU A 392 0.30 5.64 -17.04
CA LEU A 392 -0.81 5.78 -18.00
C LEU A 392 -0.82 7.12 -18.72
N GLY A 393 -0.32 8.18 -18.08
CA GLY A 393 -0.33 9.54 -18.61
C GLY A 393 -1.73 10.14 -18.75
N SER A 394 -1.85 11.19 -19.55
CA SER A 394 -3.08 11.95 -19.80
C SER A 394 -3.48 11.95 -21.29
N GLY A 395 -4.46 12.78 -21.66
CA GLY A 395 -4.90 12.92 -23.05
C GLY A 395 -5.91 11.85 -23.47
N GLY A 396 -6.76 11.40 -22.54
CA GLY A 396 -7.84 10.45 -22.84
C GLY A 396 -7.42 8.98 -22.84
N THR A 397 -6.21 8.63 -22.39
CA THR A 397 -5.79 7.24 -22.20
C THR A 397 -6.77 6.50 -21.31
N LYS A 398 -7.32 5.39 -21.80
CA LYS A 398 -8.21 4.51 -21.05
C LYS A 398 -7.43 3.54 -20.17
N SER A 399 -7.98 3.26 -18.98
CA SER A 399 -7.58 2.12 -18.15
C SER A 399 -8.01 0.79 -18.79
N MET A 400 -7.53 -0.33 -18.27
CA MET A 400 -7.90 -1.67 -18.76
C MET A 400 -9.39 -1.98 -18.66
N ILE A 401 -10.12 -1.26 -17.80
CA ILE A 401 -11.58 -1.37 -17.66
C ILE A 401 -12.33 -0.27 -18.44
N GLY A 402 -11.63 0.50 -19.27
CA GLY A 402 -12.21 1.53 -20.12
C GLY A 402 -12.51 2.86 -19.42
N ILE A 403 -12.01 3.11 -18.21
CA ILE A 403 -12.15 4.42 -17.56
C ILE A 403 -11.22 5.41 -18.27
N PRO A 404 -11.74 6.50 -18.85
CA PRO A 404 -10.92 7.51 -19.49
C PRO A 404 -10.18 8.33 -18.42
N ASP A 405 -8.92 8.63 -18.68
CA ASP A 405 -8.09 9.56 -17.91
C ASP A 405 -7.96 9.15 -16.42
N GLY A 406 -7.13 8.13 -16.19
CA GLY A 406 -6.82 7.59 -14.86
C GLY A 406 -6.46 8.66 -13.82
N PRO A 407 -5.56 9.62 -14.12
CA PRO A 407 -5.27 10.74 -13.24
C PRO A 407 -6.53 11.54 -12.85
N GLN A 408 -7.40 11.87 -13.81
CA GLN A 408 -8.63 12.62 -13.54
C GLN A 408 -9.59 11.83 -12.63
N ALA A 409 -9.66 10.51 -12.77
CA ALA A 409 -10.46 9.66 -11.88
C ALA A 409 -9.95 9.72 -10.43
N VAL A 410 -8.63 9.73 -10.22
CA VAL A 410 -8.03 9.85 -8.88
C VAL A 410 -8.23 11.25 -8.30
N TYR A 411 -8.12 12.32 -9.09
CA TYR A 411 -8.46 13.68 -8.64
C TYR A 411 -9.92 13.77 -8.17
N LYS A 412 -10.86 13.25 -8.96
CA LYS A 412 -12.28 13.20 -8.57
C LYS A 412 -12.51 12.41 -7.28
N MET A 413 -11.80 11.30 -7.09
CA MET A 413 -11.88 10.52 -5.85
C MET A 413 -11.42 11.33 -4.63
N ARG A 414 -10.34 12.10 -4.75
CA ARG A 414 -9.86 12.98 -3.69
C ARG A 414 -10.84 14.12 -3.41
N ASP A 415 -11.34 14.78 -4.44
CA ASP A 415 -12.27 15.90 -4.31
C ASP A 415 -13.60 15.44 -3.70
N ALA A 416 -14.11 14.28 -4.12
CA ALA A 416 -15.34 13.69 -3.56
C ALA A 416 -15.20 13.36 -2.06
N ALA A 417 -14.03 12.86 -1.62
CA ALA A 417 -13.78 12.60 -0.21
C ALA A 417 -13.84 13.89 0.63
N ASN A 418 -13.25 14.98 0.12
CA ASN A 418 -13.24 16.28 0.81
C ASN A 418 -14.58 17.01 0.74
N ALA A 419 -15.46 16.64 -0.20
CA ALA A 419 -16.81 17.17 -0.32
C ALA A 419 -17.81 16.54 0.66
N GLN A 420 -17.40 15.54 1.46
CA GLN A 420 -18.30 14.95 2.46
C GLN A 420 -18.76 16.00 3.47
N HIS A 421 -20.08 16.11 3.66
CA HIS A 421 -20.71 17.15 4.49
C HIS A 421 -20.16 17.19 5.92
N SER A 422 -20.18 16.05 6.63
CA SER A 422 -19.76 15.98 8.04
C SER A 422 -18.29 16.29 8.25
N LEU A 423 -17.42 15.75 7.38
CA LEU A 423 -16.00 16.11 7.34
C LEU A 423 -15.83 17.63 7.16
N ALA A 424 -16.49 18.22 6.15
CA ALA A 424 -16.40 19.65 5.87
C ALA A 424 -16.93 20.52 7.02
N ALA A 425 -18.00 20.10 7.69
CA ALA A 425 -18.56 20.79 8.85
C ALA A 425 -17.57 20.81 10.02
N ILE A 426 -16.95 19.67 10.34
CA ILE A 426 -15.98 19.55 11.44
C ILE A 426 -14.67 20.28 11.11
N HIS A 427 -14.17 20.18 9.88
CA HIS A 427 -12.98 20.93 9.46
C HIS A 427 -13.20 22.46 9.51
N ARG A 428 -14.39 22.93 9.11
CA ARG A 428 -14.77 24.35 9.27
C ARG A 428 -14.78 24.75 10.74
N ALA A 429 -15.40 23.93 11.59
CA ALA A 429 -15.44 24.15 13.03
C ALA A 429 -14.04 24.27 13.66
N ARG A 430 -13.08 23.46 13.19
CA ARG A 430 -11.66 23.52 13.62
C ARG A 430 -10.80 24.50 12.80
N ARG A 431 -11.40 25.29 11.90
CA ARG A 431 -10.71 26.25 11.01
C ARG A 431 -9.56 25.63 10.20
N THR A 432 -9.70 24.37 9.81
CA THR A 432 -8.74 23.65 8.98
C THR A 432 -9.25 23.59 7.54
N SER A 433 -8.40 23.95 6.58
CA SER A 433 -8.76 23.90 5.16
C SER A 433 -8.82 22.46 4.64
N LEU A 434 -9.84 22.16 3.83
CA LEU A 434 -9.93 20.94 3.02
C LEU A 434 -9.56 21.19 1.54
N ALA A 435 -9.07 22.39 1.23
CA ALA A 435 -8.72 22.74 -0.14
C ALA A 435 -7.53 21.90 -0.60
N ASN A 436 -7.70 21.22 -1.75
CA ASN A 436 -6.65 20.41 -2.38
C ASN A 436 -5.56 21.25 -3.05
N ALA A 437 -5.79 22.55 -3.18
CA ALA A 437 -4.84 23.52 -3.70
C ALA A 437 -5.01 24.85 -2.95
N VAL A 438 -3.91 25.59 -2.84
CA VAL A 438 -3.94 26.94 -2.30
C VAL A 438 -4.59 27.87 -3.34
N PRO A 439 -5.68 28.58 -2.99
CA PRO A 439 -6.32 29.53 -3.90
C PRO A 439 -5.32 30.54 -4.46
N ASP A 440 -5.40 30.81 -5.75
CA ASP A 440 -4.53 31.75 -6.46
C ASP A 440 -3.02 31.47 -6.41
N SER A 441 -2.61 30.30 -5.94
CA SER A 441 -1.19 29.93 -5.86
C SER A 441 -0.51 29.98 -7.23
N PRO A 442 0.55 30.80 -7.40
CA PRO A 442 1.33 30.83 -8.63
C PRO A 442 1.92 29.45 -8.98
N LEU A 443 2.32 28.67 -7.97
CA LEU A 443 2.83 27.32 -8.16
C LEU A 443 1.75 26.38 -8.67
N ALA A 444 0.54 26.43 -8.09
CA ALA A 444 -0.57 25.61 -8.57
C ALA A 444 -0.92 25.98 -10.02
N LYS A 445 -1.02 27.28 -10.33
CA LYS A 445 -1.26 27.79 -11.68
C LYS A 445 -0.21 27.27 -12.66
N LEU A 446 1.08 27.36 -12.33
CA LEU A 446 2.19 26.88 -13.15
C LEU A 446 2.10 25.37 -13.41
N ILE A 447 1.87 24.55 -12.38
CA ILE A 447 1.84 23.09 -12.51
C ILE A 447 0.61 22.64 -13.31
N THR A 448 -0.55 23.24 -13.05
CA THR A 448 -1.81 22.89 -13.75
C THR A 448 -1.94 23.53 -15.13
N ASP A 449 -0.99 24.37 -15.54
CA ASP A 449 -1.00 24.97 -16.87
C ASP A 449 -0.88 23.85 -17.93
N PRO A 450 -1.76 23.79 -18.93
CA PRO A 450 -1.65 22.81 -20.02
C PRO A 450 -0.33 22.89 -20.79
N SER A 451 0.37 24.03 -20.73
CA SER A 451 1.70 24.25 -21.33
C SER A 451 2.87 23.96 -20.39
N SER A 452 2.61 23.46 -19.17
CA SER A 452 3.66 23.08 -18.24
C SER A 452 4.43 21.85 -18.73
N LEU A 453 5.71 21.76 -18.38
CA LEU A 453 6.52 20.57 -18.68
C LEU A 453 5.89 19.29 -18.14
N ASP A 454 5.28 19.36 -16.95
CA ASP A 454 4.58 18.23 -16.34
C ASP A 454 3.39 17.76 -17.19
N SER A 455 2.56 18.70 -17.67
CA SER A 455 1.45 18.42 -18.59
C SER A 455 1.95 17.78 -19.90
N ASP A 456 3.06 18.27 -20.46
CA ASP A 456 3.68 17.71 -21.66
C ASP A 456 4.21 16.29 -21.44
N LEU A 457 4.91 16.04 -20.34
CA LEU A 457 5.40 14.70 -20.01
C LEU A 457 4.23 13.71 -19.83
N MET A 458 3.17 14.11 -19.11
CA MET A 458 1.97 13.28 -18.96
C MET A 458 1.30 12.97 -20.29
N ARG A 459 1.26 13.95 -21.21
CA ARG A 459 0.70 13.75 -22.54
C ARG A 459 1.53 12.76 -23.35
N VAL A 460 2.86 12.88 -23.35
CA VAL A 460 3.78 11.95 -24.04
C VAL A 460 3.65 10.53 -23.49
N VAL A 461 3.60 10.35 -22.16
CA VAL A 461 3.34 9.04 -21.55
C VAL A 461 2.00 8.47 -22.01
N GLY A 462 0.97 9.32 -22.11
CA GLY A 462 -0.34 8.93 -22.59
C GLY A 462 -0.33 8.50 -24.06
N GLU A 463 0.37 9.24 -24.93
CA GLU A 463 0.57 8.90 -26.33
C GLU A 463 1.24 7.54 -26.49
N ALA A 464 2.38 7.33 -25.81
CA ALA A 464 3.09 6.05 -25.81
C ALA A 464 2.19 4.90 -25.31
N THR A 465 1.43 5.13 -24.24
CA THR A 465 0.51 4.12 -23.69
C THR A 465 -0.63 3.77 -24.67
N ARG A 466 -1.14 4.74 -25.44
CA ARG A 466 -2.19 4.47 -26.45
C ARG A 466 -1.62 3.73 -27.66
N GLU A 467 -0.39 4.04 -28.06
CA GLU A 467 0.31 3.35 -29.15
C GLU A 467 0.62 1.89 -28.78
N TYR A 468 0.98 1.63 -27.52
CA TYR A 468 1.28 0.28 -27.04
C TYR A 468 0.01 -0.56 -26.80
N PHE A 469 -1.13 0.07 -26.50
CA PHE A 469 -2.39 -0.61 -26.20
C PHE A 469 -3.59 -0.03 -26.99
N PRO A 470 -3.57 -0.06 -28.33
CA PRO A 470 -4.65 0.50 -29.16
C PRO A 470 -6.00 -0.16 -28.89
N GLN A 471 -6.00 -1.48 -28.67
CA GLN A 471 -7.19 -2.27 -28.36
C GLN A 471 -7.91 -1.81 -27.08
N VAL A 472 -7.16 -1.31 -26.09
CA VAL A 472 -7.74 -0.81 -24.83
C VAL A 472 -8.44 0.54 -25.06
N GLN A 473 -7.98 1.32 -26.04
CA GLN A 473 -8.58 2.62 -26.35
C GLN A 473 -9.94 2.49 -27.04
N GLU A 474 -10.17 1.37 -27.74
CA GLU A 474 -11.43 1.06 -28.41
C GLU A 474 -12.47 0.45 -27.45
N GLN A 475 -12.04 -0.09 -26.31
CA GLN A 475 -12.94 -0.75 -25.36
C GLN A 475 -13.94 0.21 -24.71
N SER A 476 -15.19 -0.25 -24.58
CA SER A 476 -16.19 0.37 -23.74
C SER A 476 -15.91 0.09 -22.26
N TYR A 477 -16.41 0.95 -21.37
CA TYR A 477 -16.35 0.70 -19.93
C TYR A 477 -16.93 -0.68 -19.60
N GLN A 478 -16.15 -1.51 -18.91
CA GLN A 478 -16.59 -2.82 -18.45
C GLN A 478 -16.95 -2.74 -16.96
N PRO A 479 -18.26 -2.66 -16.61
CA PRO A 479 -18.67 -2.65 -15.22
C PRO A 479 -18.39 -4.01 -14.58
N PHE A 480 -17.67 -4.01 -13.47
CA PHE A 480 -17.44 -5.20 -12.68
C PHE A 480 -18.59 -5.46 -11.71
N ARG A 481 -18.89 -6.74 -11.46
CA ARG A 481 -19.79 -7.20 -10.39
C ARG A 481 -18.95 -7.92 -9.35
N SER A 482 -18.76 -7.32 -8.18
CA SER A 482 -18.18 -8.01 -7.03
C SER A 482 -19.14 -9.09 -6.53
N GLY A 483 -18.63 -10.28 -6.27
CA GLY A 483 -19.36 -11.36 -5.57
C GLY A 483 -19.20 -11.32 -4.05
N ALA A 484 -18.37 -10.42 -3.51
CA ALA A 484 -18.12 -10.31 -2.08
C ALA A 484 -19.30 -9.62 -1.37
N ALA A 485 -19.69 -10.12 -0.20
CA ALA A 485 -20.76 -9.53 0.60
C ALA A 485 -20.34 -8.15 1.13
N GLU A 486 -21.19 -7.13 0.93
CA GLU A 486 -21.01 -5.82 1.57
C GLU A 486 -21.08 -5.98 3.10
N ARG A 487 -20.09 -5.47 3.86
CA ARG A 487 -20.20 -5.40 5.32
C ARG A 487 -21.28 -4.38 5.68
N THR A 488 -22.24 -4.76 6.52
CA THR A 488 -23.18 -3.83 7.15
C THR A 488 -22.61 -3.46 8.53
N PRO A 489 -22.00 -2.27 8.70
CA PRO A 489 -21.21 -1.92 9.90
C PRO A 489 -22.01 -1.71 11.20
#